data_AF-A0AAV3KXX0-F1
#
_entry.id   AF-A0AAV3KXX0-F1
#
_cell.length_a   1.000
_cell.length_b   1.000
_cell.length_c   1.000
_cell.angle_alpha   90.00
_cell.angle_beta   90.00
_cell.angle_gamma   90.00
#
_symmetry.space_group_name_H-M   'P 1'
#
loop_
_entity.id
_entity.type
_entity.pdbx_description
1 polymer ?
#
loop_
_entity_poly.entity_id
_entity_poly.type
_entity_poly.pdbx_seq_one_letter_code
_entity_poly.pdbx_strand_id
1 'polypeptide(L)'
;MTDCIHSIIDGFPDYLHKLALAERPTIPSPKRQRVETSVLGRLGGLVQDYSFEDMSFTLHYNYLEDVEDHQAFKQSFYIMRHWLNYAKKLEFSDDPNVYYVIQTIDIGDAENDIVEWGEFDVNITAKPFARVQEDVPITVDKPQSFNLLNNSLEESFPKIIITPSATSCQFTLNDYVFSFEGLVVGTDIVIDSDLMLCYEEQSDGDILDRSNKMKTMQYPTLQVDINHFNCTGLSKIQIYRNGLR
;
A
#
# COMPACT_ATOMS: atom_id res chain seq x y z
N MET A 1 6.58 15.52 -26.13
CA MET A 1 6.23 15.02 -24.80
C MET A 1 7.42 14.22 -24.36
N THR A 2 8.26 14.79 -23.51
CA THR A 2 9.47 14.15 -23.02
C THR A 2 9.07 12.95 -22.16
N ASP A 3 9.52 11.77 -22.57
CA ASP A 3 9.29 10.45 -21.96
C ASP A 3 10.11 10.30 -20.66
N CYS A 4 10.01 11.31 -19.79
CA CYS A 4 10.69 11.34 -18.50
C CYS A 4 9.77 10.71 -17.46
N ILE A 5 10.27 9.67 -16.78
CA ILE A 5 9.56 9.10 -15.63
C ILE A 5 9.87 9.94 -14.42
N HIS A 6 8.82 10.20 -13.65
CA HIS A 6 8.89 10.84 -12.36
C HIS A 6 8.60 9.81 -11.28
N SER A 7 9.45 9.81 -10.26
CA SER A 7 9.13 9.22 -8.97
C SER A 7 8.21 10.18 -8.21
N ILE A 8 7.18 9.63 -7.59
CA ILE A 8 6.24 10.36 -6.76
C ILE A 8 6.32 9.75 -5.37
N ILE A 9 6.71 10.55 -4.39
CA ILE A 9 6.92 10.10 -3.01
C ILE A 9 5.93 10.82 -2.10
N ASP A 10 5.09 10.04 -1.42
CA ASP A 10 3.97 10.55 -0.60
C ASP A 10 3.08 11.57 -1.34
N GLY A 11 2.88 11.37 -2.65
CA GLY A 11 2.11 12.27 -3.51
C GLY A 11 2.86 13.50 -4.02
N PHE A 12 4.12 13.69 -3.63
CA PHE A 12 4.98 14.76 -4.12
C PHE A 12 5.89 14.24 -5.23
N PRO A 13 5.77 14.73 -6.48
CA PRO A 13 6.68 14.36 -7.54
C PRO A 13 8.08 14.95 -7.35
N ASP A 14 9.09 14.19 -7.76
CA ASP A 14 10.52 14.51 -7.66
C ASP A 14 10.91 15.87 -8.26
N TYR A 15 10.32 16.25 -9.39
CA TYR A 15 10.64 17.51 -10.07
C TYR A 15 10.33 18.75 -9.21
N LEU A 16 9.44 18.66 -8.20
CA LEU A 16 9.20 19.76 -7.26
C LEU A 16 10.42 20.05 -6.39
N HIS A 17 11.27 19.05 -6.19
CA HIS A 17 12.56 19.17 -5.51
C HIS A 17 13.73 19.33 -6.50
N LYS A 18 13.45 19.64 -7.77
CA LYS A 18 14.44 19.74 -8.86
C LYS A 18 15.25 18.45 -9.05
N LEU A 19 14.66 17.33 -8.68
CA LEU A 19 15.19 16.01 -8.91
C LEU A 19 14.65 15.44 -10.21
N ALA A 20 15.49 14.68 -10.89
CA ALA A 20 15.12 13.87 -12.02
C ALA A 20 15.78 12.49 -11.90
N LEU A 21 15.05 11.44 -12.27
CA LEU A 21 15.65 10.12 -12.40
C LEU A 21 16.63 10.11 -13.58
N ALA A 22 17.87 9.71 -13.32
CA ALA A 22 18.92 9.58 -14.33
C ALA A 22 18.57 8.48 -15.36
N GLU A 23 17.90 7.43 -14.90
CA GLU A 23 17.46 6.30 -15.72
C GLU A 23 16.09 5.79 -15.29
N ARG A 24 15.45 5.01 -16.17
CA ARG A 24 14.19 4.34 -15.87
C ARG A 24 14.45 3.24 -14.82
N PRO A 25 13.83 3.32 -13.63
CA PRO A 25 14.11 2.37 -12.57
C PRO A 25 13.62 0.98 -12.95
N THR A 26 14.36 -0.04 -12.52
CA THR A 26 13.95 -1.44 -12.71
C THR A 26 12.87 -1.79 -11.68
N ILE A 27 11.80 -2.46 -12.12
CA ILE A 27 10.77 -3.00 -11.22
C ILE A 27 11.20 -4.41 -10.79
N PRO A 28 11.64 -4.62 -9.54
CA PRO A 28 11.98 -5.94 -9.04
C PRO A 28 10.72 -6.79 -8.86
N SER A 29 10.86 -8.10 -8.97
CA SER A 29 9.82 -9.04 -8.55
C SER A 29 10.11 -9.54 -7.13
N PRO A 30 9.10 -9.66 -6.25
CA PRO A 30 9.30 -10.17 -4.90
C PRO A 30 9.77 -11.64 -4.96
N LYS A 31 10.82 -11.96 -4.20
CA LYS A 31 11.36 -13.32 -4.14
C LYS A 31 10.61 -14.12 -3.09
N ARG A 32 10.38 -15.41 -3.37
CA ARG A 32 9.78 -16.30 -2.38
C ARG A 32 10.82 -16.74 -1.37
N GLN A 33 10.49 -16.62 -0.09
CA GLN A 33 11.25 -17.22 0.99
C GLN A 33 11.03 -18.73 0.96
N ARG A 34 12.07 -19.49 0.61
CA ARG A 34 12.02 -20.95 0.46
C ARG A 34 13.03 -21.64 1.35
N VAL A 35 12.65 -22.79 1.91
CA VAL A 35 13.58 -23.72 2.56
C VAL A 35 13.63 -25.00 1.74
N GLU A 36 14.84 -25.32 1.27
CA GLU A 36 15.10 -26.55 0.53
C GLU A 36 15.74 -27.59 1.45
N THR A 37 15.08 -28.73 1.63
CA THR A 37 15.59 -29.84 2.42
C THR A 37 15.91 -31.01 1.51
N SER A 38 17.19 -31.39 1.43
CA SER A 38 17.63 -32.57 0.70
C SER A 38 17.42 -33.83 1.55
N VAL A 39 16.80 -34.86 0.96
CA VAL A 39 16.56 -36.15 1.62
C VAL A 39 17.39 -37.22 0.93
N LEU A 40 18.29 -37.85 1.68
CA LEU A 40 19.20 -38.87 1.15
C LEU A 40 18.41 -40.04 0.55
N GLY A 41 18.78 -40.45 -0.67
CA GLY A 41 18.12 -41.54 -1.39
C GLY A 41 16.89 -41.14 -2.20
N ARG A 42 16.48 -39.86 -2.18
CA ARG A 42 15.42 -39.31 -3.04
C ARG A 42 16.04 -38.50 -4.19
N LEU A 43 15.49 -38.66 -5.39
CA LEU A 43 15.78 -37.74 -6.49
C LEU A 43 14.95 -36.46 -6.28
N GLY A 44 15.64 -35.34 -6.04
CA GLY A 44 15.03 -34.04 -5.76
C GLY A 44 14.87 -33.73 -4.27
N GLY A 45 14.92 -32.44 -3.93
CA GLY A 45 14.69 -31.92 -2.58
C GLY A 45 13.21 -31.66 -2.29
N LEU A 46 12.88 -31.55 -1.00
CA LEU A 46 11.62 -30.97 -0.56
C LEU A 46 11.77 -29.44 -0.54
N VAL A 47 10.89 -28.72 -1.21
CA VAL A 47 10.83 -27.26 -1.21
C VAL A 47 9.61 -26.83 -0.41
N GLN A 48 9.81 -25.96 0.58
CA GLN A 48 8.73 -25.34 1.36
C GLN A 48 8.76 -23.82 1.15
N ASP A 49 7.68 -23.26 0.63
CA ASP A 49 7.47 -21.83 0.45
C ASP A 49 6.83 -21.26 1.74
N TYR A 50 7.39 -20.16 2.27
CA TYR A 50 6.88 -19.53 3.51
C TYR A 50 6.24 -18.17 3.28
N SER A 51 6.97 -17.25 2.64
CA SER A 51 6.56 -15.85 2.50
C SER A 51 7.22 -15.21 1.29
N PHE A 52 7.10 -13.88 1.15
CA PHE A 52 7.79 -13.08 0.17
C PHE A 52 8.77 -12.13 0.84
N GLU A 53 9.96 -12.01 0.26
CA GLU A 53 10.96 -11.02 0.64
C GLU A 53 10.55 -9.62 0.18
N ASP A 54 10.99 -8.61 0.92
CA ASP A 54 10.83 -7.21 0.55
C ASP A 54 11.50 -6.90 -0.80
N MET A 55 10.96 -5.93 -1.52
CA MET A 55 11.49 -5.46 -2.80
C MET A 55 12.53 -4.37 -2.59
N SER A 56 13.63 -4.46 -3.33
CA SER A 56 14.69 -3.44 -3.31
C SER A 56 14.70 -2.67 -4.62
N PHE A 57 14.50 -1.36 -4.53
CA PHE A 57 14.63 -0.41 -5.63
C PHE A 57 15.90 0.41 -5.45
N THR A 58 16.61 0.67 -6.54
CA THR A 58 17.71 1.63 -6.58
C THR A 58 17.31 2.73 -7.54
N LEU A 59 17.18 3.94 -7.02
CA LEU A 59 16.84 5.13 -7.79
C LEU A 59 18.08 6.02 -7.89
N HIS A 60 18.53 6.25 -9.12
CA HIS A 60 19.63 7.15 -9.42
C HIS A 60 19.07 8.55 -9.70
N TYR A 61 19.33 9.49 -8.81
CA TYR A 61 18.83 10.86 -8.93
C TYR A 61 19.90 11.82 -9.41
N ASN A 62 19.49 12.67 -10.34
CA ASN A 62 20.21 13.86 -10.76
C ASN A 62 19.49 15.11 -10.27
N TYR A 63 20.27 16.08 -9.82
CA TYR A 63 19.81 17.40 -9.44
C TYR A 63 20.48 18.45 -10.30
N LEU A 64 19.70 19.41 -10.79
CA LEU A 64 20.22 20.56 -11.50
C LEU A 64 19.46 21.82 -11.08
N GLU A 65 20.19 22.80 -10.54
CA GLU A 65 19.69 24.13 -10.24
C GLU A 65 19.86 25.06 -11.44
N ASP A 66 18.89 25.96 -11.66
CA ASP A 66 19.09 27.11 -12.54
C ASP A 66 20.08 28.10 -11.91
N VAL A 67 21.00 28.60 -12.72
CA VAL A 67 22.08 29.51 -12.28
C VAL A 67 21.54 30.79 -11.60
N GLU A 68 20.31 31.18 -11.92
CA GLU A 68 19.64 32.37 -11.37
C GLU A 68 19.16 32.19 -9.92
N ASP A 69 18.92 30.96 -9.47
CA ASP A 69 18.37 30.69 -8.14
C ASP A 69 19.45 30.74 -7.03
N HIS A 70 20.74 30.78 -7.41
CA HIS A 70 21.91 30.91 -6.53
C HIS A 70 21.96 29.93 -5.35
N GLN A 71 21.18 28.85 -5.39
CA GLN A 71 21.11 27.86 -4.33
C GLN A 71 22.13 26.75 -4.58
N ALA A 72 22.97 26.48 -3.58
CA ALA A 72 23.95 25.41 -3.66
C ALA A 72 23.27 24.05 -3.49
N PHE A 73 23.60 23.07 -4.34
CA PHE A 73 23.10 21.69 -4.28
C PHE A 73 23.11 21.12 -2.86
N LYS A 74 24.18 21.36 -2.10
CA LYS A 74 24.32 20.83 -0.73
C LYS A 74 23.19 21.26 0.21
N GLN A 75 22.66 22.47 0.05
CA GLN A 75 21.53 22.93 0.86
C GLN A 75 20.25 22.20 0.49
N SER A 76 19.97 22.08 -0.81
CA SER A 76 18.85 21.33 -1.34
C SER A 76 18.94 19.85 -0.96
N PHE A 77 20.13 19.28 -0.98
CA PHE A 77 20.38 17.89 -0.58
C PHE A 77 19.94 17.62 0.86
N TYR A 78 20.15 18.54 1.81
CA TYR A 78 19.65 18.36 3.18
C TYR A 78 18.12 18.35 3.26
N ILE A 79 17.44 19.19 2.46
CA ILE A 79 15.98 19.24 2.39
C ILE A 79 15.43 17.95 1.76
N MET A 80 16.01 17.53 0.63
CA MET A 80 15.64 16.31 -0.08
C MET A 80 15.88 15.08 0.80
N ARG A 81 17.03 15.02 1.50
CA ARG A 81 17.33 13.96 2.46
C ARG A 81 16.31 13.91 3.58
N HIS A 82 15.89 15.05 4.12
CA HIS A 82 14.85 15.08 5.14
C HIS A 82 13.53 14.49 4.59
N TRP A 83 13.08 14.96 3.44
CA TRP A 83 11.87 14.48 2.78
C TRP A 83 11.91 12.96 2.51
N LEU A 84 12.99 12.47 1.90
CA LEU A 84 13.16 11.05 1.58
C LEU A 84 13.19 10.16 2.83
N ASN A 85 13.82 10.57 3.93
CA ASN A 85 13.93 9.72 5.13
C ASN A 85 12.59 9.38 5.79
N TYR A 86 11.56 10.20 5.61
CA TYR A 86 10.24 9.99 6.21
C TYR A 86 9.22 9.41 5.23
N ALA A 87 9.63 9.19 3.98
CA ALA A 87 8.76 8.71 2.93
C ALA A 87 8.13 7.35 3.27
N LYS A 88 6.83 7.20 2.95
CA LYS A 88 6.06 5.96 3.20
C LYS A 88 5.54 5.32 1.93
N LYS A 89 5.34 6.10 0.87
CA LYS A 89 4.74 5.67 -0.38
C LYS A 89 5.64 6.06 -1.55
N LEU A 90 5.91 5.10 -2.44
CA LEU A 90 6.59 5.32 -3.71
C LEU A 90 5.64 4.99 -4.85
N GLU A 91 5.56 5.88 -5.84
CA GLU A 91 4.77 5.75 -7.06
C GLU A 91 5.66 6.15 -8.25
N PHE A 92 5.31 5.66 -9.44
CA PHE A 92 5.96 6.08 -10.68
C PHE A 92 4.91 6.62 -11.64
N SER A 93 5.28 7.67 -12.38
CA SER A 93 4.36 8.35 -13.29
C SER A 93 3.89 7.50 -14.49
N ASP A 94 4.59 6.41 -14.81
CA ASP A 94 4.27 5.53 -15.94
C ASP A 94 3.30 4.38 -15.59
N ASP A 95 3.14 4.04 -14.32
CA ASP A 95 2.11 3.11 -13.82
C ASP A 95 1.16 3.81 -12.83
N PRO A 96 0.24 4.66 -13.34
CA PRO A 96 -0.69 5.38 -12.49
C PRO A 96 -1.60 4.41 -11.74
N ASN A 97 -1.90 4.75 -10.48
CA ASN A 97 -2.71 3.95 -9.54
C ASN A 97 -2.00 2.72 -8.96
N VAL A 98 -0.67 2.65 -9.04
CA VAL A 98 0.11 1.61 -8.38
C VAL A 98 1.13 2.26 -7.46
N TYR A 99 1.24 1.76 -6.24
CA TYR A 99 2.18 2.28 -5.25
C TYR A 99 2.87 1.20 -4.46
N TYR A 100 4.04 1.51 -3.94
CA TYR A 100 4.86 0.65 -3.10
C TYR A 100 4.88 1.21 -1.68
N VAL A 101 4.75 0.32 -0.69
CA VAL A 101 4.82 0.69 0.73
C VAL A 101 6.26 0.59 1.20
N ILE A 102 6.87 1.74 1.45
CA ILE A 102 8.26 1.85 1.84
C ILE A 102 8.46 1.36 3.29
N GLN A 103 9.46 0.52 3.51
CA GLN A 103 9.93 0.08 4.83
C GLN A 103 11.14 0.89 5.28
N THR A 104 12.17 0.95 4.45
CA THR A 104 13.42 1.67 4.74
C THR A 104 13.95 2.37 3.50
N ILE A 105 14.73 3.42 3.72
CA ILE A 105 15.42 4.16 2.68
C ILE A 105 16.85 4.39 3.14
N ASP A 106 17.79 4.02 2.29
CA ASP A 106 19.22 4.27 2.46
C ASP A 106 19.68 5.21 1.35
N ILE A 107 20.04 6.44 1.72
CA ILE A 107 20.49 7.49 0.81
C ILE A 107 22.01 7.44 0.78
N GLY A 108 22.57 7.27 -0.43
CA GLY A 108 24.01 7.26 -0.66
C GLY A 108 24.67 8.62 -0.45
N ASP A 109 26.00 8.61 -0.56
CA ASP A 109 26.76 9.85 -0.60
C ASP A 109 26.44 10.61 -1.90
N ALA A 110 26.37 11.93 -1.81
CA ALA A 110 26.09 12.78 -2.96
C ALA A 110 27.37 13.28 -3.61
N GLU A 111 27.48 13.09 -4.91
CA GLU A 111 28.53 13.66 -5.74
C GLU A 111 28.11 15.06 -6.19
N ASN A 112 29.04 16.01 -6.13
CA ASN A 112 28.78 17.42 -6.38
C ASN A 112 30.05 18.06 -6.95
N ASP A 113 30.27 17.84 -8.25
CA ASP A 113 31.42 18.40 -8.96
C ASP A 113 31.24 19.89 -9.30
N ILE A 114 29.99 20.34 -9.38
CA ILE A 114 29.60 21.72 -9.73
C ILE A 114 28.62 22.22 -8.66
N VAL A 115 28.65 23.51 -8.31
CA VAL A 115 27.84 24.05 -7.18
C VAL A 115 26.34 23.82 -7.40
N GLU A 116 25.88 23.92 -8.64
CA GLU A 116 24.49 23.82 -9.09
C GLU A 116 24.05 22.39 -9.44
N TRP A 117 24.96 21.42 -9.47
CA TRP A 117 24.65 20.05 -9.91
C TRP A 117 25.11 19.00 -8.91
N GLY A 118 24.33 17.95 -8.75
CA GLY A 118 24.78 16.77 -8.03
C GLY A 118 23.97 15.54 -8.35
N GLU A 119 24.52 14.39 -7.99
CA GLU A 119 23.91 13.08 -8.19
C GLU A 119 24.06 12.21 -6.94
N PHE A 120 23.11 11.32 -6.71
CA PHE A 120 23.11 10.40 -5.58
C PHE A 120 22.16 9.24 -5.80
N ASP A 121 22.44 8.14 -5.09
CA ASP A 121 21.62 6.94 -5.13
C ASP A 121 20.69 6.87 -3.93
N VAL A 122 19.48 6.38 -4.16
CA VAL A 122 18.50 6.10 -3.10
C VAL A 122 18.08 4.65 -3.22
N ASN A 123 18.46 3.86 -2.21
CA ASN A 123 18.04 2.46 -2.10
C ASN A 123 16.78 2.40 -1.23
N ILE A 124 15.68 1.95 -1.80
CA ILE A 124 14.38 1.85 -1.15
C ILE A 124 14.07 0.37 -0.95
N THR A 125 13.83 -0.03 0.30
CA THR A 125 13.24 -1.33 0.61
C THR A 125 11.75 -1.14 0.83
N ALA A 126 10.93 -1.83 0.04
CA ALA A 126 9.47 -1.77 0.10
C ALA A 126 8.88 -3.15 0.42
N LYS A 127 7.67 -3.18 0.99
CA LYS A 127 6.92 -4.42 1.20
C LYS A 127 6.78 -5.21 -0.11
N PRO A 128 6.63 -6.55 -0.03
CA PRO A 128 6.37 -7.34 -1.22
C PRO A 128 5.06 -6.92 -1.90
N PHE A 129 5.08 -6.95 -3.22
CA PHE A 129 3.99 -6.55 -4.13
C PHE A 129 3.66 -5.06 -4.13
N ALA A 130 3.27 -4.58 -5.30
CA ALA A 130 2.72 -3.25 -5.43
C ALA A 130 1.25 -3.26 -4.99
N ARG A 131 0.76 -2.14 -4.48
CA ARG A 131 -0.64 -1.94 -4.09
C ARG A 131 -1.37 -1.17 -5.18
N VAL A 132 -2.57 -1.59 -5.51
CA VAL A 132 -3.46 -0.85 -6.39
C VAL A 132 -4.17 0.24 -5.58
N GLN A 133 -4.00 1.49 -6.00
CA GLN A 133 -4.78 2.60 -5.49
C GLN A 133 -6.18 2.55 -6.11
N GLU A 134 -7.19 2.47 -5.25
CA GLU A 134 -8.60 2.48 -5.64
C GLU A 134 -9.25 3.76 -5.12
N ASP A 135 -9.51 4.71 -6.02
CA ASP A 135 -10.14 5.98 -5.62
C ASP A 135 -11.65 5.83 -5.35
N VAL A 136 -12.27 4.78 -5.90
CA VAL A 136 -13.70 4.52 -5.78
C VAL A 136 -13.93 3.12 -5.19
N PRO A 137 -14.61 3.01 -4.04
CA PRO A 137 -14.92 1.72 -3.46
C PRO A 137 -16.06 1.05 -4.21
N ILE A 138 -16.04 -0.28 -4.21
CA ILE A 138 -17.17 -1.07 -4.68
C ILE A 138 -18.29 -0.94 -3.66
N THR A 139 -19.40 -0.33 -4.05
CA THR A 139 -20.54 -0.03 -3.17
C THR A 139 -21.70 -0.96 -3.47
N VAL A 140 -22.26 -1.57 -2.42
CA VAL A 140 -23.45 -2.41 -2.50
C VAL A 140 -24.48 -1.92 -1.49
N ASP A 141 -25.61 -1.42 -2.00
CA ASP A 141 -26.75 -0.99 -1.19
C ASP A 141 -27.62 -2.18 -0.80
N LYS A 142 -28.09 -2.18 0.46
CA LYS A 142 -28.92 -3.25 1.06
C LYS A 142 -28.37 -4.65 0.74
N PRO A 143 -27.10 -4.93 1.08
CA PRO A 143 -26.45 -6.17 0.68
C PRO A 143 -27.15 -7.37 1.33
N GLN A 144 -27.46 -8.38 0.51
CA GLN A 144 -27.88 -9.71 0.97
C GLN A 144 -26.77 -10.71 0.72
N SER A 145 -26.55 -11.09 -0.54
CA SER A 145 -25.42 -11.93 -0.95
C SER A 145 -24.85 -11.45 -2.27
N PHE A 146 -23.53 -11.36 -2.38
CA PHE A 146 -22.86 -10.96 -3.60
C PHE A 146 -21.46 -11.56 -3.70
N ASN A 147 -20.92 -11.55 -4.92
CA ASN A 147 -19.57 -12.04 -5.20
C ASN A 147 -18.66 -10.85 -5.51
N LEU A 148 -17.44 -10.89 -5.01
CA LEU A 148 -16.40 -9.90 -5.25
C LEU A 148 -15.19 -10.57 -5.89
N LEU A 149 -14.75 -10.06 -7.03
CA LEU A 149 -13.54 -10.53 -7.70
C LEU A 149 -12.31 -9.77 -7.20
N ASN A 150 -11.34 -10.51 -6.67
CA ASN A 150 -10.02 -10.04 -6.30
C ASN A 150 -8.98 -10.52 -7.33
N ASN A 151 -8.58 -9.62 -8.23
CA ASN A 151 -7.56 -9.89 -9.26
C ASN A 151 -6.13 -9.66 -8.75
N SER A 152 -5.89 -9.91 -7.46
CA SER A 152 -4.57 -9.77 -6.86
C SER A 152 -3.70 -10.99 -7.13
N LEU A 153 -2.38 -10.82 -7.13
CA LEU A 153 -1.44 -11.94 -7.22
C LEU A 153 -1.46 -12.85 -5.99
N GLU A 154 -1.77 -12.27 -4.83
CA GLU A 154 -1.87 -12.94 -3.53
C GLU A 154 -3.09 -12.41 -2.76
N GLU A 155 -3.38 -12.96 -1.58
CA GLU A 155 -4.45 -12.47 -0.71
C GLU A 155 -4.25 -10.99 -0.35
N SER A 156 -5.34 -10.21 -0.35
CA SER A 156 -5.29 -8.78 -0.06
C SER A 156 -6.02 -8.43 1.23
N PHE A 157 -5.60 -7.33 1.84
CA PHE A 157 -6.13 -6.81 3.10
C PHE A 157 -7.05 -5.62 2.82
N PRO A 158 -8.37 -5.84 2.67
CA PRO A 158 -9.29 -4.80 2.24
C PRO A 158 -9.53 -3.76 3.34
N LYS A 159 -9.92 -2.56 2.91
CA LYS A 159 -10.59 -1.56 3.76
C LYS A 159 -12.09 -1.62 3.47
N ILE A 160 -12.87 -2.06 4.45
CA ILE A 160 -14.32 -2.25 4.33
C ILE A 160 -15.03 -1.19 5.18
N ILE A 161 -15.97 -0.47 4.58
CA ILE A 161 -16.83 0.47 5.28
C ILE A 161 -18.24 -0.13 5.32
N ILE A 162 -18.78 -0.29 6.52
CA ILE A 162 -20.14 -0.79 6.73
C ILE A 162 -21.03 0.31 7.28
N THR A 163 -22.26 0.37 6.78
CA THR A 163 -23.32 1.19 7.37
C THR A 163 -24.39 0.25 7.93
N PRO A 164 -24.58 0.22 9.26
CA PRO A 164 -25.52 -0.69 9.88
C PRO A 164 -26.96 -0.19 9.74
N SER A 165 -27.90 -1.10 9.45
CA SER A 165 -29.34 -0.83 9.50
C SER A 165 -29.97 -1.21 10.85
N ALA A 166 -29.23 -1.90 11.71
CA ALA A 166 -29.62 -2.34 13.05
C ALA A 166 -28.44 -2.24 14.02
N THR A 167 -28.69 -2.26 15.32
CA THR A 167 -27.63 -2.14 16.35
C THR A 167 -26.69 -3.34 16.41
N SER A 168 -27.14 -4.49 15.89
CA SER A 168 -26.30 -5.65 15.60
C SER A 168 -26.34 -5.94 14.11
N CYS A 169 -25.17 -6.25 13.55
CA CYS A 169 -25.04 -6.63 12.15
C CYS A 169 -23.93 -7.66 12.00
N GLN A 170 -23.99 -8.39 10.89
CA GLN A 170 -23.04 -9.42 10.58
C GLN A 170 -22.84 -9.51 9.07
N PHE A 171 -21.61 -9.75 8.65
CA PHE A 171 -21.34 -10.26 7.32
C PHE A 171 -20.45 -11.50 7.39
N THR A 172 -20.67 -12.41 6.46
CA THR A 172 -19.83 -13.57 6.23
C THR A 172 -19.04 -13.32 4.96
N LEU A 173 -17.73 -13.55 5.03
CA LEU A 173 -16.82 -13.51 3.89
C LEU A 173 -16.22 -14.89 3.73
N ASN A 174 -16.58 -15.56 2.64
CA ASN A 174 -16.32 -16.98 2.41
C ASN A 174 -16.87 -17.81 3.58
N ASP A 175 -15.99 -18.41 4.39
CA ASP A 175 -16.35 -19.21 5.56
C ASP A 175 -16.20 -18.46 6.90
N TYR A 176 -15.76 -17.20 6.86
CA TYR A 176 -15.47 -16.41 8.06
C TYR A 176 -16.58 -15.42 8.38
N VAL A 177 -16.94 -15.35 9.67
CA VAL A 177 -18.07 -14.58 10.16
C VAL A 177 -17.60 -13.37 10.97
N PHE A 178 -18.00 -12.18 10.52
CA PHE A 178 -17.68 -10.90 11.14
C PHE A 178 -18.95 -10.30 11.74
N SER A 179 -19.04 -10.29 13.07
CA SER A 179 -20.22 -9.82 13.81
C SER A 179 -19.92 -8.61 14.69
N PHE A 180 -20.86 -7.68 14.74
CA PHE A 180 -20.78 -6.43 15.46
C PHE A 180 -22.00 -6.22 16.36
N GLU A 181 -21.81 -5.65 17.54
CA GLU A 181 -22.89 -5.32 18.47
C GLU A 181 -22.75 -3.91 19.05
N GLY A 182 -23.90 -3.28 19.32
CA GLY A 182 -23.94 -1.96 19.94
C GLY A 182 -23.41 -0.86 19.03
N LEU A 183 -23.66 -1.01 17.72
CA LEU A 183 -23.41 0.01 16.70
C LEU A 183 -24.52 1.05 16.69
N VAL A 184 -24.18 2.27 16.28
CA VAL A 184 -25.16 3.32 16.03
C VAL A 184 -25.69 3.15 14.62
N VAL A 185 -27.02 3.12 14.46
CA VAL A 185 -27.65 2.91 13.15
C VAL A 185 -27.37 4.10 12.23
N GLY A 186 -26.93 3.82 11.00
CA GLY A 186 -26.65 4.84 10.00
C GLY A 186 -25.27 5.51 10.08
N THR A 187 -24.40 5.12 11.02
CA THR A 187 -23.01 5.62 11.07
C THR A 187 -22.08 4.69 10.31
N ASP A 188 -21.17 5.26 9.52
CA ASP A 188 -20.19 4.49 8.75
C ASP A 188 -19.08 4.00 9.69
N ILE A 189 -18.82 2.70 9.67
CA ILE A 189 -17.73 2.07 10.44
C ILE A 189 -16.72 1.50 9.47
N VAL A 190 -15.47 1.87 9.68
CA VAL A 190 -14.33 1.49 8.87
C VAL A 190 -13.62 0.31 9.52
N ILE A 191 -13.43 -0.76 8.75
CA ILE A 191 -12.67 -1.95 9.09
C ILE A 191 -11.44 -1.94 8.19
N ASP A 192 -10.29 -1.57 8.75
CA ASP A 192 -9.02 -1.57 8.04
C ASP A 192 -8.26 -2.84 8.37
N SER A 193 -8.20 -3.76 7.40
CA SER A 193 -7.58 -5.07 7.59
C SER A 193 -6.06 -5.00 7.51
N ASP A 194 -5.48 -3.97 6.89
CA ASP A 194 -4.02 -3.79 6.81
C ASP A 194 -3.48 -3.26 8.15
N LEU A 195 -4.22 -2.34 8.78
CA LEU A 195 -3.91 -1.80 10.10
C LEU A 195 -4.42 -2.66 11.26
N MET A 196 -5.30 -3.63 10.99
CA MET A 196 -6.01 -4.42 11.99
C MET A 196 -6.74 -3.52 13.00
N LEU A 197 -7.51 -2.54 12.48
CA LEU A 197 -8.26 -1.58 13.27
C LEU A 197 -9.71 -1.47 12.79
N CYS A 198 -10.62 -1.22 13.72
CA CYS A 198 -12.00 -0.90 13.43
C CYS A 198 -12.33 0.45 14.07
N TYR A 199 -12.78 1.42 13.30
CA TYR A 199 -12.96 2.79 13.77
C TYR A 199 -14.09 3.53 13.05
N GLU A 200 -14.48 4.67 13.60
CA GLU A 200 -15.48 5.59 13.06
C GLU A 200 -14.81 6.95 12.85
N GLU A 201 -14.92 7.51 11.64
CA GLU A 201 -14.46 8.88 11.34
C GLU A 201 -15.57 9.86 11.69
N GLN A 202 -15.28 10.78 12.61
CA GLN A 202 -16.23 11.79 13.04
C GLN A 202 -16.21 13.00 12.11
N SER A 203 -17.27 13.82 12.16
CA SER A 203 -17.44 14.99 11.28
C SER A 203 -16.37 16.09 11.44
N ASP A 204 -15.67 16.10 12.57
CA ASP A 204 -14.54 16.99 12.89
C ASP A 204 -13.18 16.42 12.45
N GLY A 205 -13.16 15.20 11.90
CA GLY A 205 -11.93 14.51 11.48
C GLY A 205 -11.30 13.63 12.57
N ASP A 206 -11.90 13.57 13.77
CA ASP A 206 -11.40 12.68 14.82
C ASP A 206 -11.72 11.22 14.51
N ILE A 207 -10.78 10.34 14.87
CA ILE A 207 -10.91 8.89 14.73
C ILE A 207 -11.29 8.28 16.07
N LEU A 208 -12.44 7.62 16.10
CA LEU A 208 -12.94 6.96 17.29
C LEU A 208 -12.84 5.44 17.13
N ASP A 209 -12.04 4.81 18.00
CA ASP A 209 -11.87 3.36 17.99
C ASP A 209 -13.21 2.63 18.30
N ARG A 210 -13.50 1.64 17.46
CA ARG A 210 -14.69 0.77 17.48
C ARG A 210 -14.32 -0.71 17.50
N SER A 211 -13.05 -1.03 17.69
CA SER A 211 -12.56 -2.42 17.78
C SER A 211 -13.27 -3.21 18.89
N ASN A 212 -13.68 -2.56 19.98
CA ASN A 212 -14.48 -3.17 21.04
C ASN A 212 -15.91 -3.59 20.64
N LYS A 213 -16.41 -3.13 19.48
CA LYS A 213 -17.72 -3.49 18.92
C LYS A 213 -17.67 -4.74 18.06
N MET A 214 -16.48 -5.09 17.56
CA MET A 214 -16.26 -6.31 16.81
C MET A 214 -16.18 -7.48 17.78
N LYS A 215 -17.07 -8.46 17.64
CA LYS A 215 -17.05 -9.67 18.48
C LYS A 215 -16.04 -10.70 17.99
N THR A 216 -15.76 -10.66 16.70
CA THR A 216 -14.73 -11.49 16.08
C THR A 216 -13.36 -10.87 16.38
N MET A 217 -12.34 -11.68 16.68
CA MET A 217 -10.95 -11.22 16.88
C MET A 217 -10.11 -11.37 15.60
N GLN A 218 -10.74 -11.30 14.43
CA GLN A 218 -10.10 -11.47 13.13
C GLN A 218 -10.56 -10.35 12.20
N TYR A 219 -9.69 -10.00 11.26
CA TYR A 219 -9.96 -8.99 10.23
C TYR A 219 -10.20 -9.67 8.87
N PRO A 220 -11.05 -9.09 8.01
CA PRO A 220 -11.35 -9.65 6.69
C PRO A 220 -10.10 -9.79 5.82
N THR A 221 -9.99 -10.88 5.08
CA THR A 221 -8.98 -11.06 4.02
C THR A 221 -9.68 -11.48 2.73
N LEU A 222 -9.28 -10.90 1.61
CA LEU A 222 -9.79 -11.29 0.29
C LEU A 222 -8.85 -12.33 -0.31
N GLN A 223 -9.38 -13.53 -0.53
CA GLN A 223 -8.67 -14.57 -1.27
C GLN A 223 -8.51 -14.14 -2.74
N VAL A 224 -7.54 -14.74 -3.44
CA VAL A 224 -7.43 -14.58 -4.90
C VAL A 224 -8.70 -15.13 -5.55
N ASP A 225 -9.13 -14.49 -6.64
CA ASP A 225 -10.38 -14.77 -7.36
C ASP A 225 -11.65 -14.37 -6.60
N ILE A 226 -12.66 -15.24 -6.58
CA ILE A 226 -14.02 -14.91 -6.18
C ILE A 226 -14.17 -15.07 -4.67
N ASN A 227 -14.58 -13.99 -4.02
CA ASN A 227 -14.93 -13.93 -2.61
C ASN A 227 -16.44 -13.80 -2.45
N HIS A 228 -17.02 -14.59 -1.57
CA HIS A 228 -18.46 -14.67 -1.34
C HIS A 228 -18.86 -13.89 -0.09
N PHE A 229 -19.70 -12.88 -0.27
CA PHE A 229 -20.24 -12.08 0.84
C PHE A 229 -21.70 -12.46 1.12
N ASN A 230 -22.03 -12.60 2.40
CA ASN A 230 -23.41 -12.72 2.87
C ASN A 230 -23.63 -11.79 4.06
N CYS A 231 -24.54 -10.83 3.93
CA CYS A 231 -24.71 -9.70 4.84
C CYS A 231 -26.10 -9.72 5.49
N THR A 232 -26.14 -9.35 6.76
CA THR A 232 -27.36 -9.18 7.54
C THR A 232 -27.26 -7.93 8.43
N GLY A 233 -28.33 -7.15 8.49
CA GLY A 233 -28.37 -5.93 9.29
C GLY A 233 -27.53 -4.76 8.77
N LEU A 234 -27.18 -4.75 7.48
CA LEU A 234 -26.45 -3.66 6.81
C LEU A 234 -27.36 -2.91 5.83
N SER A 235 -27.28 -1.58 5.82
CA SER A 235 -27.92 -0.73 4.82
C SER A 235 -27.02 -0.48 3.60
N LYS A 236 -25.70 -0.47 3.79
CA LYS A 236 -24.68 -0.24 2.76
C LYS A 236 -23.38 -0.92 3.16
N ILE A 237 -22.64 -1.43 2.19
CA ILE A 237 -21.24 -1.87 2.35
C ILE A 237 -20.39 -1.30 1.21
N GLN A 238 -19.21 -0.80 1.54
CA GLN A 238 -18.24 -0.24 0.58
C GLN A 238 -16.90 -0.94 0.78
N ILE A 239 -16.26 -1.36 -0.30
CA ILE A 239 -15.05 -2.19 -0.23
C ILE A 239 -13.97 -1.57 -1.12
N TYR A 240 -12.83 -1.25 -0.50
CA TYR A 240 -11.55 -1.11 -1.17
C TYR A 240 -10.81 -2.42 -1.02
N ARG A 241 -10.49 -3.06 -2.14
CA ARG A 241 -9.82 -4.37 -2.18
C ARG A 241 -8.37 -4.29 -1.73
N ASN A 242 -7.75 -3.12 -1.86
CA ASN A 242 -6.30 -2.92 -1.65
C ASN A 242 -5.49 -4.00 -2.39
N GLY A 243 -5.81 -4.20 -3.68
CA GLY A 243 -5.29 -5.32 -4.45
C GLY A 243 -3.76 -5.29 -4.58
N LEU A 244 -3.16 -6.47 -4.70
CA LEU A 244 -1.72 -6.66 -4.84
C LEU A 244 -1.34 -7.01 -6.29
N ARG A 245 -0.35 -6.30 -6.84
CA ARG A 245 0.21 -6.48 -8.18
C ARG A 245 1.69 -6.84 -8.15
#